data_AF-A0A5M8NXW1-F1
#
_entry.id   AF-A0A5M8NXW1-F1
#
_cell.length_a   1.000
_cell.length_b   1.000
_cell.length_c   1.000
_cell.angle_alpha   90.00
_cell.angle_beta   90.00
_cell.angle_gamma   90.00
#
_symmetry.space_group_name_H-M   'P 1'
#
loop_
_entity.id
_entity.type
_entity.pdbx_description
1 polymer ?
#
loop_
_entity_poly.entity_id
_entity_poly.type
_entity_poly.pdbx_seq_one_letter_code
_entity_poly.pdbx_strand_id
1 'polypeptide(L)'
;MKQNVYNHIIPIIIGIFFCLFFVSCKQKTAEYRIGVSQCSDDNWRRKMNTEMQHETLLHSGVALEIKTVVDDTEKQIKDIQEFIDKKVDLIIVSPNKAAPVTPVVEKAYAAGIPVVLVDRKIMSDKYTAFIG
;
A
#
# COMPACT_ATOMS: atom_id res chain seq x y z
N MET A 1 24.31 -35.19 46.50
CA MET A 1 23.45 -35.60 45.36
C MET A 1 22.54 -34.50 44.81
N LYS A 2 22.04 -33.54 45.62
CA LYS A 2 21.16 -32.44 45.14
C LYS A 2 21.88 -31.35 44.31
N GLN A 3 23.17 -31.10 44.53
CA GLN A 3 23.93 -30.04 43.84
C GLN A 3 24.08 -30.27 42.32
N ASN A 4 24.26 -31.54 41.92
CA ASN A 4 24.45 -31.91 40.52
C ASN A 4 23.18 -31.72 39.69
N VAL A 5 22.01 -31.82 40.33
CA VAL A 5 20.71 -31.64 39.71
C VAL A 5 20.44 -30.15 39.44
N TYR A 6 20.82 -29.25 40.37
CA TYR A 6 20.68 -27.80 40.18
C TYR A 6 21.55 -27.24 39.03
N ASN A 7 22.79 -27.74 38.89
CA ASN A 7 23.71 -27.28 37.83
C ASN A 7 23.23 -27.64 36.41
N HIS A 8 22.36 -28.64 36.25
CA HIS A 8 21.76 -28.98 34.95
C HIS A 8 20.39 -28.33 34.73
N ILE A 9 19.62 -28.04 35.79
CA ILE A 9 18.28 -27.43 35.67
C ILE A 9 18.35 -25.92 35.43
N ILE A 10 19.29 -25.21 36.05
CA ILE A 10 19.46 -23.76 35.89
C ILE A 10 19.68 -23.33 34.42
N PRO A 11 20.59 -23.95 33.62
CA PRO A 11 20.75 -23.57 32.21
C PRO A 11 19.53 -23.90 31.34
N ILE A 12 18.74 -24.91 31.70
CA ILE A 12 17.49 -25.24 30.99
C ILE A 12 16.43 -24.16 31.24
N ILE A 13 16.28 -23.69 32.48
CA ILE A 13 15.34 -22.61 32.82
C ILE A 13 15.77 -21.29 32.17
N ILE A 14 17.07 -20.98 32.14
CA ILE A 14 17.61 -19.81 31.44
C ILE A 14 17.34 -19.92 29.92
N GLY A 15 17.52 -21.10 29.33
CA GLY A 15 17.22 -21.35 27.92
C GLY A 15 15.73 -21.19 27.58
N ILE A 16 14.82 -21.65 28.45
CA ILE A 16 13.37 -21.47 28.30
C ILE A 16 12.99 -19.99 28.44
N PHE A 17 13.57 -19.28 29.41
CA PHE A 17 13.33 -17.84 29.59
C PHE A 17 13.87 -17.01 28.42
N PHE A 18 15.01 -17.41 27.83
CA PHE A 18 15.58 -16.77 26.63
C PHE A 18 14.75 -17.07 25.36
N CYS A 19 14.17 -18.26 25.23
CA CYS A 19 13.23 -18.59 24.13
C CYS A 19 11.94 -17.77 24.20
N LEU A 20 11.44 -17.44 25.39
CA LEU A 20 10.22 -16.65 25.56
C LEU A 20 10.39 -15.18 25.10
N PHE A 21 11.62 -14.66 25.02
CA PHE A 21 11.89 -13.32 24.49
C PHE A 21 11.76 -13.20 22.96
N PHE A 22 11.89 -14.31 22.21
CA PHE A 22 11.82 -14.27 20.73
C PHE A 22 10.41 -14.47 20.15
N VAL A 23 9.41 -14.78 20.98
CA VAL A 23 8.02 -15.06 20.52
C VAL A 23 7.14 -13.80 20.48
N SER A 24 7.60 -12.68 21.04
CA SER A 24 6.80 -11.46 21.18
C SER A 24 7.07 -10.43 20.08
N CYS A 25 6.84 -10.80 18.81
CA CYS A 25 6.49 -9.81 17.78
C CYS A 25 5.83 -10.51 16.57
N LYS A 26 4.50 -10.61 16.56
CA LYS A 26 3.78 -10.72 15.30
C LYS A 26 3.75 -9.33 14.68
N GLN A 27 4.64 -9.06 13.73
CA GLN A 27 4.53 -7.88 12.87
C GLN A 27 3.14 -7.94 12.22
N LYS A 28 2.29 -6.92 12.42
CA LYS A 28 1.08 -6.77 11.63
C LYS A 28 1.53 -6.48 10.19
N THR A 29 1.59 -7.50 9.36
CA THR A 29 1.82 -7.36 7.93
C THR A 29 0.57 -6.73 7.31
N ALA A 30 0.73 -5.69 6.50
CA ALA A 30 -0.40 -5.15 5.74
C ALA A 30 -0.98 -6.25 4.85
N GLU A 31 -2.29 -6.47 4.96
CA GLU A 31 -3.05 -7.46 4.21
C GLU A 31 -3.38 -6.94 2.80
N TYR A 32 -3.57 -5.63 2.66
CA TYR A 32 -3.84 -4.96 1.39
C TYR A 32 -2.89 -3.79 1.17
N ARG A 33 -2.31 -3.70 -0.03
CA ARG A 33 -1.41 -2.64 -0.48
C ARG A 33 -2.13 -1.83 -1.55
N ILE A 34 -2.33 -0.55 -1.31
CA ILE A 34 -3.06 0.35 -2.19
C ILE A 34 -2.11 1.45 -2.68
N GLY A 35 -1.98 1.58 -3.99
CA GLY A 35 -1.25 2.67 -4.63
C GLY A 35 -2.19 3.82 -4.99
N VAL A 36 -1.82 5.06 -4.67
CA VAL A 36 -2.57 6.26 -5.08
C VAL A 36 -1.69 7.12 -5.98
N SER A 37 -2.16 7.44 -7.18
CA SER A 37 -1.49 8.31 -8.15
C SER A 37 -2.26 9.62 -8.34
N GLN A 38 -1.78 10.69 -7.70
CA GLN A 38 -2.36 12.04 -7.76
C GLN A 38 -1.72 12.89 -8.86
N CYS A 39 -2.53 13.71 -9.56
CA CYS A 39 -2.06 14.57 -10.66
C CYS A 39 -1.50 15.94 -10.25
N SER A 40 -1.83 16.43 -9.06
CA SER A 40 -1.47 17.78 -8.57
C SER A 40 -1.28 17.79 -7.05
N ASP A 41 -0.74 18.88 -6.52
CA ASP A 41 -0.56 19.13 -5.08
C ASP A 41 -1.20 20.46 -4.64
N ASP A 42 -2.50 20.59 -4.89
CA ASP A 42 -3.32 21.71 -4.41
C ASP A 42 -3.99 21.38 -3.06
N ASN A 43 -4.71 22.34 -2.48
CA ASN A 43 -5.40 22.15 -1.20
C ASN A 43 -6.43 21.01 -1.24
N TRP A 44 -7.10 20.82 -2.37
CA TRP A 44 -8.08 19.75 -2.54
C TRP A 44 -7.40 18.38 -2.49
N ARG A 45 -6.29 18.23 -3.22
CA ARG A 45 -5.48 17.00 -3.22
C ARG A 45 -4.88 16.68 -1.87
N ARG A 46 -4.32 17.68 -1.18
CA ARG A 46 -3.80 17.48 0.18
C ARG A 46 -4.88 17.03 1.14
N LYS A 47 -6.05 17.66 1.11
CA LYS A 47 -7.16 17.27 1.98
C LYS A 47 -7.58 15.82 1.70
N MET A 48 -7.77 15.47 0.43
CA MET A 48 -8.10 14.11 0.01
C MET A 48 -7.04 13.11 0.51
N ASN A 49 -5.75 13.42 0.34
CA ASN A 49 -4.66 12.55 0.80
C ASN A 49 -4.68 12.37 2.33
N THR A 50 -4.89 13.45 3.09
CA THR A 50 -5.01 13.39 4.55
C THR A 50 -6.21 12.55 4.98
N GLU A 51 -7.36 12.70 4.32
CA GLU A 51 -8.55 11.91 4.64
C GLU A 51 -8.37 10.42 4.32
N MET A 52 -7.76 10.09 3.18
CA MET A 52 -7.41 8.69 2.86
C MET A 52 -6.44 8.12 3.89
N GLN A 53 -5.43 8.88 4.32
CA GLN A 53 -4.49 8.46 5.37
C GLN A 53 -5.15 8.32 6.74
N HIS A 54 -6.11 9.17 7.08
CA HIS A 54 -6.87 9.05 8.32
C HIS A 54 -7.74 7.79 8.31
N GLU A 55 -8.36 7.46 7.18
CA GLU A 55 -9.21 6.27 7.07
C GLU A 55 -8.41 4.98 7.27
N THR A 56 -7.14 4.91 6.87
CA THR A 56 -6.30 3.73 7.14
C THR A 56 -6.10 3.44 8.63
N LEU A 57 -6.26 4.44 9.50
CA LEU A 57 -6.21 4.24 10.96
C LEU A 57 -7.36 3.36 11.46
N LEU A 58 -8.49 3.36 10.75
CA LEU A 58 -9.65 2.50 11.04
C LEU A 58 -9.48 1.08 10.45
N HIS A 59 -8.60 0.92 9.46
CA HIS A 59 -8.37 -0.33 8.72
C HIS A 59 -6.91 -0.78 8.84
N SER A 60 -6.54 -1.33 10.01
CA SER A 60 -5.12 -1.66 10.32
C SER A 60 -4.44 -2.72 9.43
N GLY A 61 -5.17 -3.33 8.48
CA GLY A 61 -4.64 -4.22 7.45
C GLY A 61 -4.30 -3.53 6.12
N VAL A 62 -4.52 -2.22 6.00
CA VAL A 62 -4.30 -1.47 4.75
C VAL A 62 -3.00 -0.67 4.82
N ALA A 63 -2.13 -0.86 3.83
CA ALA A 63 -0.98 0.00 3.57
C ALA A 63 -1.26 0.87 2.34
N LEU A 64 -1.21 2.19 2.51
CA LEU A 64 -1.45 3.17 1.48
C LEU A 64 -0.13 3.83 1.05
N GLU A 65 0.22 3.75 -0.22
CA GLU A 65 1.36 4.47 -0.81
C GLU A 65 0.82 5.56 -1.75
N ILE A 66 0.92 6.83 -1.34
CA ILE A 66 0.48 7.97 -2.14
C ILE A 66 1.67 8.58 -2.87
N LYS A 67 1.54 8.70 -4.19
CA LYS A 67 2.48 9.40 -5.05
C LYS A 67 1.79 10.57 -5.75
N THR A 68 2.39 11.74 -5.60
CA THR A 68 1.89 12.98 -6.19
C THR A 68 2.86 13.49 -7.24
N VAL A 69 2.33 13.76 -8.43
CA VAL A 69 3.02 14.55 -9.45
C VAL A 69 2.44 15.95 -9.49
N VAL A 70 3.19 16.92 -10.00
CA VAL A 70 2.71 18.29 -10.22
C VAL A 70 2.62 18.50 -11.72
N ASP A 71 1.47 18.13 -12.30
CA ASP A 71 1.15 18.23 -13.73
C ASP A 71 2.13 17.48 -14.68
N ASP A 72 2.98 16.61 -14.13
CA ASP A 72 3.94 15.79 -14.88
C ASP A 72 3.32 14.43 -15.26
N THR A 73 2.85 14.34 -16.50
CA THR A 73 2.16 13.15 -17.01
C THR A 73 3.10 11.96 -17.18
N GLU A 74 4.35 12.18 -17.57
CA GLU A 74 5.31 11.09 -17.78
C GLU A 74 5.72 10.45 -16.46
N LYS A 75 5.94 11.29 -15.43
CA LYS A 75 6.15 10.79 -14.07
C LYS A 75 4.93 10.04 -13.56
N GLN A 76 3.72 10.53 -13.82
CA GLN A 76 2.50 9.83 -13.41
C GLN A 76 2.41 8.43 -14.01
N ILE A 77 2.76 8.29 -15.29
CA ILE A 77 2.80 6.99 -15.97
C ILE A 77 3.82 6.06 -15.32
N LYS A 78 5.02 6.55 -14.97
CA LYS A 78 6.04 5.77 -14.26
C LYS A 78 5.56 5.33 -12.88
N ASP A 79 4.88 6.21 -12.15
CA ASP A 79 4.35 5.90 -10.81
C ASP A 79 3.28 4.81 -10.87
N ILE A 80 2.36 4.86 -11.85
CA ILE A 80 1.36 3.80 -12.07
C ILE A 80 2.06 2.49 -12.49
N GLN A 81 3.06 2.56 -13.37
CA GLN A 81 3.83 1.37 -13.76
C GLN A 81 4.52 0.71 -12.56
N GLU A 82 5.08 1.50 -11.64
CA GLU A 82 5.70 0.97 -10.43
C GLU A 82 4.69 0.26 -9.52
N PHE A 83 3.46 0.78 -9.41
CA PHE A 83 2.40 0.09 -8.66
C PHE A 83 2.03 -1.26 -9.30
N ILE A 84 1.98 -1.32 -10.64
CA ILE A 84 1.77 -2.58 -11.38
C ILE A 84 2.91 -3.56 -11.08
N ASP A 85 4.17 -3.10 -11.16
CA ASP A 85 5.35 -3.94 -10.95
C ASP A 85 5.45 -4.45 -9.50
N LYS A 86 5.04 -3.62 -8.53
CA LYS A 86 4.90 -3.97 -7.11
C LYS A 86 3.74 -4.94 -6.84
N LYS A 87 2.86 -5.19 -7.83
CA LYS A 87 1.64 -5.99 -7.71
C LYS A 87 0.78 -5.55 -6.52
N VAL A 88 0.49 -4.26 -6.44
CA VAL A 88 -0.44 -3.74 -5.43
C VAL A 88 -1.83 -4.33 -5.63
N ASP A 89 -2.61 -4.39 -4.56
CA ASP A 89 -3.94 -5.02 -4.56
C ASP A 89 -5.02 -4.10 -5.15
N LEU A 90 -4.77 -2.78 -5.19
CA LEU A 90 -5.65 -1.78 -5.81
C LEU A 90 -4.85 -0.52 -6.19
N ILE A 91 -5.24 0.13 -7.29
CA ILE A 91 -4.70 1.45 -7.68
C ILE A 91 -5.83 2.49 -7.71
N ILE A 92 -5.66 3.58 -7.00
CA ILE A 92 -6.49 4.79 -7.10
C ILE A 92 -5.76 5.80 -7.98
N VAL A 93 -6.42 6.31 -9.02
CA VAL A 93 -5.79 7.25 -9.97
C VAL A 93 -6.68 8.48 -10.13
N SER A 94 -6.07 9.66 -10.02
CA SER A 94 -6.64 10.88 -10.57
C SER A 94 -5.81 11.29 -11.79
N PRO A 95 -6.26 10.95 -13.02
CA PRO A 95 -5.48 11.17 -14.24
C PRO A 95 -5.15 12.63 -14.47
N ASN A 96 -3.87 12.97 -14.71
CA ASN A 96 -3.48 14.33 -15.06
C ASN A 96 -4.05 14.74 -16.42
N LYS A 97 -3.80 13.89 -17.43
CA LYS A 97 -4.35 14.02 -18.79
C LYS A 97 -4.96 12.68 -19.20
N ALA A 98 -6.19 12.71 -19.71
CA ALA A 98 -6.94 11.49 -20.02
C ALA A 98 -6.22 10.60 -21.05
N ALA A 99 -5.91 11.13 -22.24
CA ALA A 99 -5.36 10.32 -23.33
C ALA A 99 -3.98 9.69 -23.01
N PRO A 100 -2.97 10.41 -22.48
CA PRO A 100 -1.66 9.81 -22.22
C PRO A 100 -1.66 8.80 -21.07
N VAL A 101 -2.53 8.96 -20.07
CA VAL A 101 -2.61 8.04 -18.92
C VAL A 101 -3.43 6.79 -19.24
N THR A 102 -4.32 6.84 -20.23
CA THR A 102 -5.21 5.72 -20.60
C THR A 102 -4.45 4.40 -20.80
N PRO A 103 -3.35 4.32 -21.58
CA PRO A 103 -2.69 3.04 -21.84
C PRO A 103 -2.10 2.36 -20.60
N VAL A 104 -1.56 3.13 -19.63
CA VAL A 104 -0.98 2.53 -18.42
C VAL A 104 -2.07 2.09 -17.43
N VAL A 105 -3.21 2.79 -17.40
CA VAL A 105 -4.38 2.36 -16.62
C VAL A 105 -4.99 1.09 -17.20
N GLU A 106 -5.14 1.01 -18.53
CA GLU A 106 -5.56 -0.22 -19.22
C GLU A 106 -4.63 -1.39 -18.92
N LYS A 107 -3.32 -1.13 -18.86
CA LYS A 107 -2.33 -2.14 -18.46
C LYS A 107 -2.54 -2.64 -17.04
N ALA A 108 -2.79 -1.75 -16.07
CA ALA A 108 -3.11 -2.16 -14.69
C ALA A 108 -4.38 -3.02 -14.63
N TYR A 109 -5.43 -2.58 -15.32
CA TYR A 109 -6.70 -3.29 -15.39
C TYR A 109 -6.54 -4.68 -16.03
N ALA A 110 -5.79 -4.78 -17.14
CA ALA A 110 -5.49 -6.04 -17.81
C ALA A 110 -4.60 -6.97 -16.97
N ALA A 111 -3.79 -6.43 -16.06
CA ALA A 111 -3.02 -7.22 -15.09
C ALA A 111 -3.90 -7.76 -13.94
N GLY A 112 -5.21 -7.49 -13.94
CA GLY A 112 -6.15 -7.92 -12.92
C GLY A 112 -6.16 -7.05 -11.67
N ILE A 113 -5.45 -5.92 -11.68
CA ILE A 113 -5.43 -4.98 -10.57
C ILE A 113 -6.68 -4.07 -10.68
N PRO A 114 -7.56 -4.02 -9.68
CA PRO A 114 -8.70 -3.13 -9.70
C PRO A 114 -8.22 -1.67 -9.69
N VAL A 115 -8.81 -0.86 -10.57
CA VAL A 115 -8.47 0.56 -10.72
C VAL A 115 -9.69 1.43 -10.39
N VAL A 116 -9.54 2.30 -9.40
CA VAL A 116 -10.55 3.31 -9.05
C VAL A 116 -10.09 4.66 -9.59
N LEU A 117 -10.88 5.23 -10.49
CA LEU A 117 -10.67 6.58 -10.99
C LEU A 117 -11.34 7.58 -10.05
N VAL A 118 -10.63 8.65 -9.68
CA VAL A 118 -11.18 9.70 -8.81
C VAL A 118 -11.05 11.06 -9.46
N ASP A 119 -12.11 11.87 -9.43
CA ASP A 119 -12.23 13.24 -9.94
C ASP A 119 -12.13 13.34 -11.48
N ARG A 120 -11.13 12.70 -12.08
CA ARG A 120 -10.86 12.73 -13.53
C ARG A 120 -10.96 11.32 -14.14
N LYS A 121 -11.33 11.27 -15.42
CA LYS A 121 -11.48 10.03 -16.20
C LYS A 121 -10.35 9.84 -17.22
N ILE A 122 -10.20 8.60 -17.67
CA ILE A 122 -9.44 8.21 -18.85
C ILE A 122 -10.36 8.16 -20.09
N MET A 123 -9.82 7.78 -21.25
CA MET A 123 -10.56 7.75 -22.52
C MET A 123 -11.28 6.42 -22.81
N SER A 124 -11.21 5.44 -21.92
CA SER A 124 -11.81 4.12 -22.09
C SER A 124 -12.62 3.67 -20.88
N ASP A 125 -13.27 2.51 -20.98
CA ASP A 125 -14.09 1.87 -19.95
C ASP A 125 -13.31 0.85 -19.09
N LYS A 126 -11.98 0.77 -19.26
CA LYS A 126 -11.12 -0.21 -18.59
C LYS A 126 -10.68 0.27 -17.22
N TYR A 127 -11.64 0.36 -16.32
CA TYR A 127 -11.47 0.67 -14.91
C TYR A 127 -12.56 -0.04 -14.10
N THR A 128 -12.35 -0.19 -12.79
CA THR A 128 -13.27 -0.92 -11.90
C THR A 128 -14.40 -0.02 -11.39
N ALA A 129 -14.06 1.20 -10.98
CA ALA A 129 -15.04 2.18 -10.49
C ALA A 129 -14.58 3.61 -10.77
N PHE A 130 -15.53 4.54 -10.77
CA PHE A 130 -15.28 5.97 -10.86
C PHE A 130 -15.99 6.72 -9.73
N ILE A 131 -15.27 7.61 -9.06
CA ILE A 131 -15.78 8.50 -8.02
C ILE A 131 -15.55 9.93 -8.52
N GLY A 132 -16.63 10.67 -8.79
CA GLY A 132 -16.59 12.03 -9.36
C GLY A 132 -17.25 13.05 -8.45
#